data_AF-A0A7N4V7C1-F1
#
_entry.id   AF-A0A7N4V7C1-F1
#
_cell.length_a   1.000
_cell.length_b   1.000
_cell.length_c   1.000
_cell.angle_alpha   90.00
_cell.angle_beta   90.00
_cell.angle_gamma   90.00
#
_symmetry.space_group_name_H-M   'P 1'
#
loop_
_entity.id
_entity.type
_entity.pdbx_description
1 polymer ?
#
loop_
_entity_poly.entity_id
_entity_poly.type
_entity_poly.pdbx_seq_one_letter_code
_entity_poly.pdbx_strand_id
1 'polypeptide(L)'
;LLLTAAMPRGLLLWDEAPNFEEDTIVNNIRFHDFLRDSWRILFSHPQEFTPIYTTELGGDKLLFTITDGHRQNLANTLHMLDSDEQYGQGIPVTAHVVFIFVPNKKLKLCILYTTTTGRNFDKILQVDDFLQFTAYKNVMFIPTLSEEAKNLCLKGIFTKELLAGKKYLWYFSTRDYYSKNMLSG
;
A
#
# COMPACT_ATOMS: atom_id res chain seq x y z
N LEU A 1 -38.31 7.94 5.70
CA LEU A 1 -37.47 9.08 5.30
C LEU A 1 -36.63 9.51 6.49
N LEU A 2 -35.40 9.02 6.58
CA LEU A 2 -34.20 9.72 7.08
C LEU A 2 -33.04 8.74 6.94
N LEU A 3 -32.00 9.20 6.24
CA LEU A 3 -30.90 8.42 5.73
C LEU A 3 -30.18 7.66 6.85
N THR A 4 -29.88 6.39 6.56
CA THR A 4 -28.74 5.67 7.14
C THR A 4 -27.48 6.51 6.91
N ALA A 5 -27.12 7.36 7.87
CA ALA A 5 -25.76 7.84 7.98
C ALA A 5 -24.91 6.60 8.26
N ALA A 6 -24.30 6.05 7.20
CA ALA A 6 -23.29 5.01 7.35
C ALA A 6 -22.28 5.55 8.36
N MET A 7 -22.09 4.85 9.48
CA MET A 7 -20.97 5.18 10.36
C MET A 7 -19.71 5.22 9.49
N PRO A 8 -18.86 6.25 9.62
CA PRO A 8 -17.65 6.32 8.82
C PRO A 8 -16.87 5.03 9.10
N ARG A 9 -16.65 4.26 8.04
CA ARG A 9 -15.97 2.96 8.08
C ARG A 9 -14.54 3.20 7.60
N GLY A 10 -13.58 2.45 8.15
CA GLY A 10 -12.24 2.41 7.59
C GLY A 10 -12.25 2.01 6.11
N LEU A 11 -11.23 2.42 5.37
CA LEU A 11 -11.10 2.05 3.96
C LEU A 11 -10.92 0.54 3.82
N LEU A 12 -11.72 -0.06 2.94
CA LEU A 12 -11.55 -1.43 2.50
C LEU A 12 -10.71 -1.49 1.24
N LEU A 13 -10.18 -2.68 0.95
CA LEU A 13 -9.53 -2.93 -0.33
C LEU A 13 -10.47 -2.55 -1.47
N TRP A 14 -9.92 -1.88 -2.48
CA TRP A 14 -10.60 -1.37 -3.67
C TRP A 14 -11.51 -0.15 -3.48
N ASP A 15 -11.68 0.35 -2.25
CA ASP A 15 -12.33 1.65 -2.04
C ASP A 15 -11.50 2.76 -2.71
N GLU A 16 -12.19 3.77 -3.24
CA GLU A 16 -11.54 4.96 -3.78
C GLU A 16 -10.97 5.81 -2.63
N ALA A 17 -9.77 6.35 -2.82
CA ALA A 17 -9.13 7.22 -1.86
C ALA A 17 -9.97 8.49 -1.65
N PRO A 18 -10.17 8.95 -0.40
CA PRO A 18 -10.84 10.23 -0.17
C PRO A 18 -10.02 11.36 -0.79
N ASN A 19 -10.72 12.25 -1.48
CA ASN A 19 -10.09 13.40 -2.13
C ASN A 19 -10.04 14.59 -1.17
N PHE A 20 -9.12 14.54 -0.21
CA PHE A 20 -8.93 15.63 0.75
C PHE A 20 -8.03 16.72 0.18
N GLU A 21 -8.19 17.93 0.73
CA GLU A 21 -7.32 19.07 0.49
C GLU A 21 -6.57 19.37 1.77
N GLU A 22 -5.25 19.45 1.69
CA GLU A 22 -4.39 19.67 2.84
C GLU A 22 -3.31 20.68 2.49
N ASP A 23 -3.07 21.61 3.41
CA ASP A 23 -1.96 22.54 3.28
C ASP A 23 -0.63 21.81 3.59
N THR A 24 0.32 21.96 2.68
CA THR A 24 1.70 21.52 2.90
C THR A 24 2.62 22.73 3.00
N ILE A 25 3.88 22.49 3.39
CA ILE A 25 4.91 23.53 3.52
C ILE A 25 5.10 24.30 2.21
N VAL A 26 4.85 23.66 1.06
CA VAL A 26 5.13 24.23 -0.28
C VAL A 26 3.85 24.74 -0.96
N ASN A 27 2.76 24.00 -0.86
CA ASN A 27 1.49 24.36 -1.49
C ASN A 27 0.30 23.62 -0.85
N ASN A 28 -0.92 24.11 -1.10
CA ASN A 28 -2.12 23.33 -0.87
C ASN A 28 -2.16 22.17 -1.88
N ILE A 29 -2.35 20.96 -1.38
CA ILE A 29 -2.39 19.73 -2.17
C ILE A 29 -3.76 19.10 -2.04
N ARG A 30 -4.39 18.84 -3.18
CA ARG A 30 -5.53 17.93 -3.30
C ARG A 30 -5.02 16.51 -3.55
N PHE A 31 -5.46 15.54 -2.75
CA PHE A 31 -4.87 14.19 -2.74
C PHE A 31 -4.93 13.49 -4.11
N HIS A 32 -6.01 13.63 -4.86
CA HIS A 32 -6.11 13.04 -6.20
C HIS A 32 -5.13 13.69 -7.20
N ASP A 33 -4.86 14.99 -7.05
CA ASP A 33 -3.92 15.72 -7.90
C ASP A 33 -2.45 15.41 -7.53
N PHE A 34 -2.23 14.95 -6.30
CA PHE A 34 -0.96 14.38 -5.85
C PHE A 34 -0.75 12.95 -6.36
N LEU A 35 -1.83 12.16 -6.38
CA LEU A 35 -1.83 10.78 -6.86
C LEU A 35 -1.59 10.72 -8.38
N ARG A 36 -2.27 11.57 -9.15
CA ARG A 36 -2.19 11.63 -10.62
C ARG A 36 -2.38 10.23 -11.23
N ASP A 37 -1.46 9.82 -12.10
CA ASP A 37 -1.45 8.52 -12.76
C ASP A 37 -0.37 7.59 -12.19
N SER A 38 0.01 7.77 -10.92
CA SER A 38 1.10 7.03 -10.28
C SER A 38 0.66 6.30 -9.03
N TRP A 39 1.44 5.28 -8.64
CA TRP A 39 1.30 4.64 -7.35
C TRP A 39 1.77 5.60 -6.24
N ARG A 40 1.06 5.60 -5.12
CA ARG A 40 1.39 6.42 -3.94
C ARG A 40 1.24 5.64 -2.66
N ILE A 41 2.13 5.93 -1.72
CA ILE A 41 2.09 5.37 -0.37
C ILE A 41 1.72 6.50 0.58
N LEU A 42 0.61 6.32 1.29
CA LEU A 42 0.13 7.20 2.35
C LEU A 42 0.37 6.50 3.69
N PHE A 43 1.02 7.14 4.64
CA PHE A 43 1.24 6.52 5.94
C PHE A 43 1.13 7.51 7.10
N SER A 44 0.70 7.03 8.27
CA SER A 44 0.60 7.81 9.50
C SER A 44 1.69 7.48 10.50
N HIS A 45 2.03 8.41 11.40
CA HIS A 45 2.89 8.11 12.53
C HIS A 45 2.66 9.08 13.71
N PRO A 46 2.83 8.60 14.95
CA PRO A 46 2.39 9.31 16.15
C PRO A 46 3.20 10.57 16.50
N GLN A 47 4.51 10.57 16.26
CA GLN A 47 5.39 11.68 16.68
C GLN A 47 6.20 12.23 15.52
N GLU A 48 6.30 13.55 15.32
CA GLU A 48 7.14 14.19 14.28
C GLU A 48 8.60 13.69 14.25
N PHE A 49 8.86 12.55 13.61
CA PHE A 49 10.18 12.13 13.23
C PHE A 49 10.63 12.99 12.06
N THR A 50 11.70 13.75 12.28
CA THR A 50 12.36 14.56 11.26
C THR A 50 12.96 13.66 10.17
N PRO A 51 12.92 14.10 8.90
CA PRO A 51 12.62 13.25 7.75
C PRO A 51 13.85 12.69 7.04
N ILE A 52 14.97 12.43 7.72
CA ILE A 52 16.17 11.95 7.01
C ILE A 52 15.88 10.58 6.36
N TYR A 53 15.15 9.70 7.05
CA TYR A 53 14.78 8.38 6.52
C TYR A 53 13.68 8.40 5.43
N THR A 54 12.84 9.44 5.32
CA THR A 54 11.74 9.48 4.32
C THR A 54 12.15 10.14 3.01
N THR A 55 13.08 11.10 3.03
CA THR A 55 13.71 11.61 1.81
C THR A 55 14.79 10.68 1.26
N GLU A 56 15.48 9.90 2.10
CA GLU A 56 16.56 9.01 1.63
C GLU A 56 16.09 7.62 1.18
N LEU A 57 14.97 7.09 1.70
CA LEU A 57 14.44 5.79 1.28
C LEU A 57 13.43 5.85 0.10
N GLY A 58 13.02 7.04 -0.30
CA GLY A 58 11.82 7.23 -1.14
C GLY A 58 12.04 7.38 -2.65
N GLY A 59 13.18 7.86 -3.14
CA GLY A 59 13.36 8.15 -4.58
C GLY A 59 12.15 8.86 -5.21
N ASP A 60 11.74 8.45 -6.42
CA ASP A 60 10.54 8.95 -7.13
C ASP A 60 9.19 8.46 -6.53
N LYS A 61 9.20 7.58 -5.51
CA LYS A 61 7.98 7.15 -4.82
C LYS A 61 7.56 8.25 -3.85
N LEU A 62 6.73 9.17 -4.33
CA LEU A 62 6.18 10.26 -3.54
C LEU A 62 5.33 9.72 -2.38
N LEU A 63 5.90 9.81 -1.17
CA LEU A 63 5.30 9.44 0.10
C LEU A 63 4.45 10.61 0.63
N PHE A 64 3.24 10.33 1.12
CA PHE A 64 2.46 11.30 1.89
C PHE A 64 2.38 10.86 3.35
N THR A 65 2.66 11.77 4.27
CA THR A 65 2.72 11.49 5.70
C THR A 65 1.59 12.17 6.46
N ILE A 66 1.02 11.49 7.46
CA ILE A 66 0.02 12.04 8.38
C ILE A 66 0.63 11.98 9.79
N THR A 67 0.69 13.12 10.47
CA THR A 67 1.19 13.23 11.84
C THR A 67 0.11 13.72 12.78
N ASP A 68 0.19 13.32 14.05
CA ASP A 68 -0.81 13.60 15.08
C ASP A 68 -1.07 15.10 15.26
N GLY A 69 -0.01 15.90 15.20
CA GLY A 69 -0.07 17.35 15.45
C GLY A 69 -0.64 18.17 14.28
N HIS A 70 -0.44 17.73 13.03
CA HIS A 70 -0.74 18.57 11.87
C HIS A 70 -1.96 18.11 11.05
N ARG A 71 -2.46 16.88 11.23
CA ARG A 71 -3.49 16.30 10.35
C ARG A 71 -4.51 15.40 11.06
N GLN A 72 -4.84 15.72 12.31
CA GLN A 72 -5.73 14.89 13.14
C GLN A 72 -7.13 14.68 12.53
N ASN A 73 -7.69 15.69 11.84
CA ASN A 73 -8.99 15.55 11.16
C ASN A 73 -8.94 14.50 10.03
N LEU A 74 -7.85 14.48 9.26
CA LEU A 74 -7.64 13.50 8.21
C LEU A 74 -7.39 12.10 8.79
N ALA A 75 -6.59 12.01 9.85
CA ALA A 75 -6.37 10.76 10.59
C ALA A 75 -7.69 10.17 11.11
N ASN A 76 -8.57 11.00 11.67
CA ASN A 76 -9.90 10.60 12.13
C ASN A 76 -10.76 10.08 10.97
N THR A 77 -10.76 10.81 9.84
CA THR A 77 -11.53 10.45 8.64
C THR A 77 -11.06 9.13 8.03
N LEU A 78 -9.75 8.90 8.03
CA LEU A 78 -9.13 7.69 7.52
C LEU A 78 -9.11 6.53 8.54
N HIS A 79 -9.63 6.76 9.75
CA HIS A 79 -9.59 5.81 10.87
C HIS A 79 -8.18 5.28 11.18
N MET A 80 -7.20 6.20 11.19
CA MET A 80 -5.79 5.92 11.48
C MET A 80 -5.42 6.09 12.96
N LEU A 81 -6.40 6.29 13.84
CA LEU A 81 -6.14 6.46 15.27
C LEU A 81 -5.89 5.13 15.97
N ASP A 82 -4.98 5.15 16.94
CA ASP A 82 -4.81 4.05 17.89
C ASP A 82 -5.83 4.20 19.02
N SER A 83 -6.62 3.17 19.29
CA SER A 83 -7.62 3.20 20.37
C SER A 83 -7.01 3.02 21.75
N ASP A 84 -5.86 2.34 21.80
CA ASP A 84 -5.25 1.88 23.05
C ASP A 84 -4.22 2.89 23.57
N GLU A 85 -3.81 3.83 22.72
CA GLU A 85 -2.79 4.82 23.00
C GLU A 85 -3.39 6.23 22.92
N GLN A 86 -3.07 7.06 23.90
CA GLN A 86 -3.51 8.45 23.98
C GLN A 86 -2.36 9.27 24.56
N TYR A 87 -2.07 10.44 23.98
CA TYR A 87 -1.24 11.41 24.67
C TYR A 87 -1.99 11.89 25.92
N GLY A 88 -1.25 12.44 26.90
CA GLY A 88 -1.84 12.98 28.13
C GLY A 88 -3.05 13.87 27.85
N GLN A 89 -4.01 13.92 28.78
CA GLN A 89 -5.32 14.58 28.59
C GLN A 89 -6.21 13.97 27.48
N GLY A 90 -6.00 12.70 27.09
CA GLY A 90 -6.90 11.98 26.20
C GLY A 90 -6.84 12.42 24.73
N ILE A 91 -5.71 13.01 24.32
CA ILE A 91 -5.50 13.41 22.93
C ILE A 91 -5.23 12.14 22.11
N PRO A 92 -6.03 11.85 21.06
CA PRO A 92 -5.88 10.62 20.31
C PRO A 92 -4.60 10.67 19.46
N VAL A 93 -3.91 9.54 19.38
CA VAL A 93 -2.66 9.37 18.61
C VAL A 93 -2.92 8.57 17.35
N THR A 94 -2.10 8.76 16.32
CA THR A 94 -2.18 7.90 15.13
C THR A 94 -1.39 6.61 15.34
N ALA A 95 -2.03 5.51 14.96
CA ALA A 95 -1.37 4.23 14.76
C ALA A 95 -0.42 4.32 13.56
N HIS A 96 0.44 3.33 13.42
CA HIS A 96 1.33 3.19 12.27
C HIS A 96 0.60 2.53 11.09
N VAL A 97 -0.22 3.31 10.37
CA VAL A 97 -0.99 2.84 9.20
C VAL A 97 -0.22 3.10 7.91
N VAL A 98 -0.33 2.18 6.95
CA VAL A 98 0.21 2.30 5.60
C VAL A 98 -0.87 1.93 4.59
N PHE A 99 -1.16 2.84 3.68
CA PHE A 99 -2.04 2.65 2.53
C PHE A 99 -1.24 2.76 1.24
N ILE A 100 -1.44 1.81 0.33
CA ILE A 100 -0.90 1.87 -1.03
C ILE A 100 -2.06 2.08 -2.00
N PHE A 101 -2.04 3.21 -2.69
CA PHE A 101 -3.01 3.56 -3.71
C PHE A 101 -2.42 3.38 -5.11
N VAL A 102 -3.26 2.87 -6.00
CA VAL A 102 -2.96 2.69 -7.43
C VAL A 102 -3.39 3.92 -8.25
N PRO A 103 -2.89 4.09 -9.50
CA PRO A 103 -3.23 5.22 -10.37
C PRO A 103 -4.73 5.49 -10.55
N ASN A 104 -5.57 4.45 -10.48
CA ASN A 104 -7.03 4.60 -10.52
C ASN A 104 -7.65 5.04 -9.19
N LYS A 105 -6.83 5.55 -8.25
CA LYS A 105 -7.18 6.07 -6.92
C LYS A 105 -7.72 5.03 -5.95
N LYS A 106 -7.69 3.74 -6.28
CA LYS A 106 -8.19 2.69 -5.39
C LYS A 106 -7.14 2.23 -4.39
N LEU A 107 -7.60 1.83 -3.21
CA LEU A 107 -6.73 1.19 -2.21
C LEU A 107 -6.37 -0.23 -2.65
N LYS A 108 -5.07 -0.54 -2.68
CA LYS A 108 -4.54 -1.84 -3.08
C LYS A 108 -3.98 -2.65 -1.93
N LEU A 109 -3.42 -1.98 -0.93
CA LEU A 109 -2.86 -2.60 0.27
C LEU A 109 -3.10 -1.69 1.47
N CYS A 110 -3.45 -2.31 2.60
CA CYS A 110 -3.46 -1.68 3.91
C CYS A 110 -2.60 -2.52 4.85
N ILE A 111 -1.71 -1.87 5.60
CA ILE A 111 -1.01 -2.48 6.73
C ILE A 111 -1.24 -1.60 7.96
N LEU A 112 -1.66 -2.23 9.05
CA LEU A 112 -1.93 -1.59 10.33
C LEU A 112 -0.93 -2.12 11.35
N TYR A 113 -0.20 -1.20 11.99
CA TYR A 113 0.66 -1.48 13.13
C TYR A 113 0.21 -0.62 14.31
N THR A 114 0.33 -1.14 15.53
CA THR A 114 0.13 -0.36 16.75
C THR A 114 1.19 0.73 16.86
N THR A 115 0.93 1.77 17.64
CA THR A 115 1.89 2.86 17.93
C THR A 115 3.21 2.32 18.53
N THR A 116 3.15 1.23 19.28
CA THR A 116 4.30 0.58 19.91
C THR A 116 5.17 -0.23 18.95
N THR A 117 4.66 -0.61 17.78
CA THR A 117 5.34 -1.49 16.83
C THR A 117 5.95 -0.71 15.67
N GLY A 118 7.28 -0.65 15.62
CA GLY A 118 7.98 -0.04 14.48
C GLY A 118 7.73 -0.76 13.15
N ARG A 119 7.68 0.01 12.06
CA ARG A 119 7.50 -0.50 10.69
C ARG A 119 8.82 -0.89 10.05
N ASN A 120 8.78 -1.94 9.23
CA ASN A 120 9.89 -2.29 8.34
C ASN A 120 9.62 -1.72 6.95
N PHE A 121 10.24 -0.58 6.64
CA PHE A 121 10.06 0.11 5.35
C PHE A 121 10.62 -0.69 4.17
N ASP A 122 11.71 -1.43 4.34
CA ASP A 122 12.26 -2.29 3.27
C ASP A 122 11.22 -3.32 2.80
N LYS A 123 10.45 -3.88 3.75
CA LYS A 123 9.36 -4.81 3.45
C LYS A 123 8.18 -4.14 2.79
N ILE A 124 7.83 -2.92 3.21
CA ILE A 124 6.75 -2.15 2.59
C ILE A 124 7.10 -1.82 1.13
N LEU A 125 8.32 -1.35 0.88
CA LEU A 125 8.81 -1.05 -0.48
C LEU A 125 8.89 -2.32 -1.34
N GLN A 126 9.36 -3.44 -0.77
CA GLN A 126 9.36 -4.73 -1.46
C GLN A 126 7.95 -5.21 -1.84
N VAL A 127 6.95 -4.98 -0.99
CA VAL A 127 5.55 -5.31 -1.30
C VAL A 127 5.01 -4.38 -2.38
N ASP A 128 5.31 -3.09 -2.32
CA ASP A 128 4.93 -2.14 -3.37
C ASP A 128 5.52 -2.54 -4.73
N ASP A 129 6.81 -2.86 -4.78
CA ASP A 129 7.46 -3.36 -6.00
C ASP A 129 6.77 -4.63 -6.52
N PHE A 130 6.41 -5.55 -5.63
CA PHE A 130 5.69 -6.76 -5.99
C PHE A 130 4.27 -6.48 -6.50
N LEU A 131 3.57 -5.51 -5.92
CA LEU A 131 2.23 -5.10 -6.36
C LEU A 131 2.26 -4.44 -7.74
N GLN A 132 3.23 -3.55 -7.98
CA GLN A 132 3.45 -2.97 -9.29
C GLN A 132 3.84 -4.06 -10.30
N PHE A 133 4.73 -4.96 -9.90
CA PHE A 133 5.15 -6.08 -10.72
C PHE A 133 3.97 -6.98 -11.12
N THR A 134 3.12 -7.39 -10.19
CA THR A 134 1.94 -8.22 -10.49
C THR A 134 0.86 -7.48 -11.29
N ALA A 135 0.80 -6.15 -11.20
CA ALA A 135 -0.13 -5.35 -11.98
C ALA A 135 0.31 -5.18 -13.45
N TYR A 136 1.61 -4.97 -13.69
CA TYR A 136 2.16 -4.73 -15.04
C TYR A 136 2.71 -6.01 -15.71
N LYS A 137 3.04 -7.05 -14.93
CA LYS A 137 3.69 -8.28 -15.40
C LYS A 137 2.95 -9.51 -14.84
N ASN A 138 2.45 -10.37 -15.74
CA ASN A 138 1.69 -11.59 -15.42
C ASN A 138 2.60 -12.72 -14.88
N VAL A 139 3.19 -12.55 -13.70
CA VAL A 139 4.24 -13.50 -13.26
C VAL A 139 3.82 -14.34 -12.05
N MET A 140 2.74 -14.02 -11.35
CA MET A 140 2.15 -14.98 -10.40
C MET A 140 0.87 -15.53 -10.97
N PHE A 141 0.90 -16.83 -11.27
CA PHE A 141 -0.26 -17.50 -11.79
C PHE A 141 -1.38 -17.48 -10.74
N ILE A 142 -2.41 -16.69 -11.01
CA ILE A 142 -3.71 -16.88 -10.37
C ILE A 142 -4.14 -18.32 -10.69
N PRO A 143 -4.53 -19.14 -9.70
CA PRO A 143 -4.93 -20.53 -9.92
C PRO A 143 -6.04 -20.69 -10.97
N THR A 144 -6.76 -19.62 -11.27
CA THR A 144 -7.84 -19.54 -12.27
C THR A 144 -7.37 -19.25 -13.70
N LEU A 145 -6.06 -19.14 -13.97
CA LEU A 145 -5.56 -18.93 -15.33
C LEU A 145 -5.87 -20.13 -16.25
N SER A 146 -6.36 -19.83 -17.45
CA SER A 146 -6.62 -20.81 -18.51
C SER A 146 -5.32 -21.47 -18.98
N GLU A 147 -5.42 -22.67 -19.56
CA GLU A 147 -4.24 -23.41 -20.05
C GLU A 147 -3.46 -22.67 -21.14
N GLU A 148 -4.13 -21.86 -21.94
CA GLU A 148 -3.50 -21.01 -22.96
C GLU A 148 -2.61 -19.93 -22.34
N ALA A 149 -3.06 -19.31 -21.23
CA ALA A 149 -2.26 -18.34 -20.49
C ALA A 149 -1.03 -18.98 -19.81
N LYS A 150 -1.09 -20.29 -19.51
CA LYS A 150 0.07 -21.08 -19.02
C LYS A 150 1.16 -21.20 -20.06
N ASN A 151 0.80 -21.30 -21.34
CA ASN A 151 1.75 -21.35 -22.44
C ASN A 151 2.37 -19.97 -22.74
N LEU A 152 1.63 -18.88 -22.52
CA LEU A 152 2.07 -17.49 -22.75
C LEU A 152 3.05 -16.95 -21.69
N CYS A 153 2.98 -17.40 -20.42
CA CYS A 153 3.96 -16.96 -19.40
C CYS A 153 5.33 -17.70 -19.48
N LEU A 154 5.48 -18.61 -20.46
CA LEU A 154 6.68 -19.19 -21.07
C LEU A 154 7.86 -19.69 -20.18
N LYS A 155 8.20 -20.97 -20.43
CA LYS A 155 9.43 -21.74 -20.11
C LYS A 155 9.83 -21.81 -18.62
N GLY A 156 9.62 -23.00 -18.03
CA GLY A 156 10.17 -23.35 -16.71
C GLY A 156 9.16 -23.29 -15.56
N ILE A 157 7.88 -23.55 -15.82
CA ILE A 157 6.87 -23.74 -14.77
C ILE A 157 7.05 -25.14 -14.18
N PHE A 158 7.27 -25.18 -12.88
CA PHE A 158 7.30 -26.41 -12.11
C PHE A 158 6.02 -26.51 -11.29
N THR A 159 5.40 -27.68 -11.30
CA THR A 159 4.23 -27.96 -10.47
C THR A 159 4.66 -28.85 -9.32
N LYS A 160 4.38 -28.44 -8.09
CA LYS A 160 4.53 -29.33 -6.94
C LYS A 160 3.22 -30.07 -6.72
N GLU A 161 3.27 -31.39 -6.80
CA GLU A 161 2.11 -32.21 -6.43
C GLU A 161 1.91 -32.14 -4.92
N LEU A 162 0.69 -31.80 -4.52
CA LEU A 162 0.28 -31.74 -3.12
C LEU A 162 -0.36 -33.07 -2.73
N LEU A 163 -0.27 -33.41 -1.44
CA LEU A 163 -0.86 -34.64 -0.87
C LEU A 163 -2.36 -34.81 -1.19
N ALA A 164 -3.06 -33.71 -1.50
CA ALA A 164 -4.47 -33.70 -1.87
C ALA A 164 -4.74 -33.95 -3.37
N GLY A 165 -3.74 -34.35 -4.17
CA GLY A 165 -3.85 -34.49 -5.64
C GLY A 165 -4.09 -33.17 -6.39
N LYS A 166 -4.05 -32.04 -5.66
CA LYS A 166 -4.28 -30.71 -6.22
C LYS A 166 -2.99 -30.15 -6.81
N LYS A 167 -3.11 -29.55 -8.00
CA LYS A 167 -2.00 -28.99 -8.79
C LYS A 167 -2.15 -27.47 -8.97
N TYR A 168 -2.43 -26.73 -7.90
CA TYR A 168 -2.47 -25.25 -7.95
C TYR A 168 -1.17 -24.59 -7.48
N LEU A 169 -0.25 -25.36 -6.88
CA LEU A 169 1.04 -24.84 -6.46
C LEU A 169 2.03 -24.90 -7.62
N TRP A 170 2.16 -23.78 -8.30
CA TRP A 170 3.09 -23.57 -9.40
C TRP A 170 4.20 -22.61 -8.97
N TYR A 171 5.42 -22.90 -9.40
CA TYR A 171 6.57 -22.03 -9.17
C TYR A 171 7.44 -21.96 -10.42
N PHE A 172 8.19 -20.87 -10.55
CA PHE A 172 9.14 -20.64 -11.63
C PHE A 172 10.40 -20.00 -11.07
N SER A 173 11.52 -20.14 -11.79
CA SER A 173 12.79 -19.50 -11.43
C SER A 173 12.70 -18.01 -11.70
N THR A 174 12.82 -17.19 -10.66
CA THR A 174 12.92 -15.73 -10.77
C THR A 174 14.27 -15.29 -11.36
N ARG A 175 15.31 -16.13 -11.28
CA ARG A 175 16.68 -15.84 -11.73
C ARG A 175 16.77 -15.61 -13.25
N ASP A 176 15.96 -16.33 -14.02
CA ASP A 176 15.86 -16.18 -15.49
C ASP A 176 15.02 -14.97 -15.91
N TYR A 177 14.18 -14.47 -15.01
CA TYR A 177 13.28 -13.35 -15.24
C TYR A 177 13.93 -12.00 -14.91
N TYR A 178 14.56 -11.87 -13.74
CA TYR A 178 15.25 -10.64 -13.33
C TYR A 178 16.50 -10.37 -14.18
N SER A 179 17.27 -11.41 -14.55
CA SER A 179 18.46 -11.24 -15.41
C SER A 179 18.17 -10.68 -16.80
N LYS A 180 16.95 -10.86 -17.32
CA LYS A 180 16.51 -10.32 -18.62
C LYS A 180 15.84 -8.95 -18.55
N ASN A 181 15.31 -8.56 -17.39
CA ASN A 181 14.43 -7.39 -17.27
C ASN A 181 14.96 -6.28 -16.35
N MET A 182 16.14 -6.45 -15.74
CA MET A 182 16.83 -5.40 -14.95
C MET A 182 18.00 -4.74 -15.70
N LEU A 183 18.23 -5.06 -16.98
CA LEU A 183 19.26 -4.42 -17.80
C LEU A 183 18.72 -3.29 -18.72
N SER A 184 17.51 -2.79 -18.45
CA SER A 184 16.96 -1.65 -19.18
C SER A 184 16.04 -0.83 -18.25
N GLY A 185 16.61 0.20 -17.64
CA GLY A 185 15.94 1.12 -16.72
C GLY A 185 16.93 1.75 -15.78
#